data_AF-A0A822F8H9-F1
#
_entry.id   AF-A0A822F8H9-F1
#
_cell.length_a   1.000
_cell.length_b   1.000
_cell.length_c   1.000
_cell.angle_alpha   90.00
_cell.angle_beta   90.00
_cell.angle_gamma   90.00
#
_symmetry.space_group_name_H-M   'P 1'
#
loop_
_entity.id
_entity.type
_entity.pdbx_description
1 polymer ?
#
loop_
_entity_poly.entity_id
_entity_poly.type
_entity_poly.pdbx_seq_one_letter_code
_entity_poly.pdbx_strand_id
1 'polypeptide(L)'
;MIKPIFSSSFDRETSHQYELRCHRGFDLRVWLNNEKNLTTNTCFCPPSFYGNMCQYQNERMSLTIKFRALSDSWSTLFAIIISLIDDSEERLIHSYEQFIYLSIRDCKIKFNI
;
A
#
# COMPACT_ATOMS: atom_id res chain seq x y z
N MET A 1 -35.82 10.51 -4.26
CA MET A 1 -34.58 9.92 -3.67
C MET A 1 -33.42 10.33 -4.55
N ILE A 2 -32.35 10.81 -3.93
CA ILE A 2 -31.42 11.83 -4.44
C ILE A 2 -30.65 11.35 -5.68
N LYS A 3 -30.80 12.07 -6.80
CA LYS A 3 -29.97 11.90 -8.00
C LYS A 3 -28.72 12.79 -7.86
N PRO A 4 -27.50 12.29 -8.09
CA PRO A 4 -26.32 13.14 -8.15
C PRO A 4 -26.41 14.07 -9.36
N ILE A 5 -26.11 15.34 -9.14
CA ILE A 5 -26.08 16.38 -10.17
C ILE A 5 -24.77 16.22 -10.94
N PHE A 6 -24.86 15.61 -12.12
CA PHE A 6 -23.81 15.61 -13.13
C PHE A 6 -24.04 16.86 -13.99
N SER A 7 -23.26 17.94 -13.77
CA SER A 7 -23.34 19.12 -14.62
C SER A 7 -22.63 18.83 -15.93
N SER A 8 -23.43 18.53 -16.95
CA SER A 8 -23.02 18.45 -18.34
C SER A 8 -22.59 19.81 -18.87
N SER A 9 -21.29 19.97 -19.12
CA SER A 9 -20.78 20.90 -20.12
C SER A 9 -19.65 20.20 -20.86
N PHE A 10 -20.06 19.31 -21.75
CA PHE A 10 -19.26 18.72 -22.81
C PHE A 10 -19.20 19.76 -23.95
N ASP A 11 -18.02 20.35 -24.16
CA ASP A 11 -17.45 20.64 -25.50
C ASP A 11 -16.23 21.57 -25.39
N ARG A 12 -15.05 20.97 -25.51
CA ARG A 12 -14.00 21.41 -26.44
C ARG A 12 -12.96 20.30 -26.56
N GLU A 13 -12.97 19.66 -27.72
CA GLU A 13 -11.92 18.81 -28.24
C GLU A 13 -10.60 19.60 -28.26
N THR A 14 -9.72 19.32 -27.31
CA THR A 14 -8.28 19.45 -27.50
C THR A 14 -7.69 18.07 -27.23
N SER A 15 -7.42 17.35 -28.32
CA SER A 15 -6.61 16.15 -28.33
C SER A 15 -5.18 16.50 -27.88
N HIS A 16 -4.98 16.64 -26.57
CA HIS A 16 -3.69 16.49 -25.94
C HIS A 16 -3.74 15.21 -25.14
N GLN A 17 -2.84 14.30 -25.48
CA GLN A 17 -2.50 13.09 -24.77
C GLN A 17 -2.22 13.44 -23.29
N TYR A 18 -3.27 13.51 -22.49
CA TYR A 18 -3.15 13.61 -21.04
C TYR A 18 -2.65 12.24 -20.59
N GLU A 19 -1.32 12.11 -20.47
CA GLU A 19 -0.79 11.26 -19.41
C GLU A 19 -1.54 11.68 -18.14
N LEU A 20 -2.38 10.78 -17.61
CA LEU A 20 -3.13 11.01 -16.38
C LEU A 20 -2.11 11.25 -15.26
N ARG A 21 -1.79 12.53 -14.99
CA ARG A 21 -0.84 12.98 -13.96
C ARG A 21 -1.07 12.29 -12.63
N CYS A 22 -2.34 12.03 -12.31
CA CYS A 22 -2.77 11.23 -11.18
C CYS A 22 -3.20 9.84 -11.67
N HIS A 23 -2.25 8.90 -11.81
CA HIS A 23 -2.45 7.58 -12.43
C HIS A 23 -3.79 6.90 -12.04
N ARG A 24 -4.01 6.76 -10.73
CA ARG A 24 -5.21 6.12 -10.15
C ARG A 24 -6.03 7.05 -9.25
N GLY A 25 -5.75 8.35 -9.32
CA GLY A 25 -6.33 9.37 -8.44
C GLY A 25 -7.04 10.46 -9.21
N PHE A 26 -7.52 11.47 -8.48
CA PHE A 26 -8.14 12.65 -9.07
C PHE A 26 -7.17 13.82 -9.05
N ASP A 27 -7.08 14.55 -10.18
CA ASP A 27 -6.34 15.81 -10.25
C ASP A 27 -7.16 16.92 -9.58
N LEU A 28 -6.62 17.49 -8.51
CA LEU A 28 -7.24 18.57 -7.77
C LEU A 28 -6.42 19.85 -7.87
N ARG A 29 -7.10 20.97 -8.10
CA ARG A 29 -6.55 22.32 -7.90
C ARG A 29 -6.94 22.80 -6.51
N VAL A 30 -5.95 23.09 -5.67
CA VAL A 30 -6.15 23.58 -4.30
C VAL A 30 -5.63 25.01 -4.15
N TRP A 31 -6.31 25.81 -3.33
CA TRP A 31 -5.89 27.18 -3.02
C TRP A 31 -4.96 27.17 -1.81
N LEU A 32 -3.75 27.68 -1.99
CA LEU A 32 -2.76 27.87 -0.93
C LEU A 32 -2.97 29.21 -0.22
N ASN A 33 -3.36 30.24 -0.98
CA ASN A 33 -3.69 31.55 -0.44
C ASN A 33 -4.77 32.20 -1.31
N ASN A 34 -5.94 32.44 -0.72
CA ASN A 34 -7.07 33.04 -1.41
C ASN A 34 -6.83 34.51 -1.77
N GLU A 35 -6.21 35.29 -0.89
CA GLU A 35 -5.95 36.72 -1.11
C GLU A 35 -4.97 36.96 -2.26
N LYS A 36 -4.00 36.05 -2.43
CA LYS A 36 -2.99 36.11 -3.51
C LYS A 36 -3.37 35.29 -4.74
N ASN A 37 -4.56 34.69 -4.77
CA ASN A 37 -4.99 33.72 -5.81
C ASN A 37 -3.94 32.62 -6.09
N LEU A 38 -3.21 32.20 -5.05
CA LEU A 38 -2.15 31.20 -5.18
C LEU A 38 -2.79 29.82 -5.19
N THR A 39 -2.66 29.08 -6.30
CA THR A 39 -3.19 27.72 -6.45
C THR A 39 -2.08 26.72 -6.77
N THR A 40 -2.29 25.46 -6.43
CA THR A 40 -1.40 24.36 -6.80
C THR A 40 -2.21 23.13 -7.21
N ASN A 41 -1.61 22.28 -8.03
CA ASN A 41 -2.21 21.04 -8.52
C ASN A 41 -1.66 19.86 -7.72
N THR A 42 -2.53 19.11 -7.07
CA THR A 42 -2.19 17.91 -6.27
C THR A 42 -3.04 16.73 -6.71
N CYS A 43 -2.66 15.52 -6.31
CA CYS A 43 -3.42 14.31 -6.59
C CYS A 43 -4.15 13.85 -5.32
N PHE A 44 -5.44 13.55 -5.43
CA PHE A 44 -6.19 12.87 -4.40
C PHE A 44 -6.18 11.37 -4.67
N CYS A 45 -5.45 10.63 -3.83
CA CYS A 45 -5.26 9.20 -4.02
C CYS A 45 -6.32 8.38 -3.25
N PRO A 46 -6.84 7.28 -3.85
CA PRO A 46 -7.62 6.31 -3.10
C PRO A 46 -6.76 5.62 -2.02
N PRO A 47 -7.36 5.01 -0.97
CA PRO A 47 -6.63 4.47 0.19
C PRO A 47 -5.51 3.46 -0.13
N SER A 48 -5.63 2.78 -1.27
CA SER A 48 -4.67 1.76 -1.73
C SER A 48 -3.53 2.33 -2.56
N PHE A 49 -3.43 3.65 -2.75
CA PHE A 49 -2.40 4.27 -3.57
C PHE A 49 -1.82 5.52 -2.90
N TYR A 50 -0.53 5.76 -3.08
CA TYR A 50 0.20 6.89 -2.50
C TYR A 50 1.29 7.41 -3.45
N GLY A 51 1.98 8.45 -3.00
CA GLY A 51 2.91 9.24 -3.82
C GLY A 51 2.25 10.48 -4.41
N ASN A 52 3.07 11.41 -4.90
CA ASN A 52 2.61 12.69 -5.47
C ASN A 52 1.71 12.53 -6.71
N MET A 53 1.78 11.38 -7.39
CA MET A 53 1.02 11.05 -8.60
C MET A 53 0.14 9.80 -8.41
N CYS A 54 -0.06 9.36 -7.16
CA CYS A 54 -0.72 8.07 -6.85
C CYS A 54 -0.09 6.88 -7.60
N GLN A 55 1.23 6.93 -7.78
CA GLN A 55 1.99 5.95 -8.57
C GLN A 55 2.28 4.67 -7.80
N TYR A 56 2.30 4.73 -6.47
CA TYR A 56 2.62 3.57 -5.63
C TYR A 56 1.34 2.96 -5.12
N GLN A 57 1.21 1.64 -5.26
CA GLN A 57 0.12 0.90 -4.66
C GLN A 57 0.54 0.46 -3.25
N ASN A 58 -0.29 0.70 -2.25
CA ASN A 58 -0.22 0.02 -0.96
C ASN A 58 -0.56 -1.46 -1.20
N GLU A 59 0.44 -2.23 -1.57
CA GLU A 59 0.30 -3.68 -1.59
C GLU A 59 0.53 -4.21 -0.18
N ARG A 60 -0.52 -4.77 0.43
CA ARG A 60 -0.33 -5.72 1.53
C ARG A 60 0.34 -6.95 0.94
N MET A 61 1.63 -7.14 1.22
CA MET A 61 2.27 -8.42 0.97
C MET A 61 1.65 -9.44 1.93
N SER A 62 1.02 -10.48 1.39
CA SER A 62 0.53 -11.60 2.20
C SER A 62 1.51 -12.75 2.10
N LEU A 63 2.03 -13.19 3.24
CA LEU A 63 3.03 -14.23 3.35
C LEU A 63 2.43 -15.44 4.07
N THR A 64 2.42 -16.58 3.39
CA THR A 64 2.02 -17.86 4.00
C THR A 64 3.22 -18.78 4.17
N ILE A 65 3.60 -19.09 5.40
CA ILE A 65 4.75 -19.95 5.70
C ILE A 65 4.31 -21.21 6.42
N LYS A 66 4.95 -22.33 6.07
CA LYS A 66 4.89 -23.59 6.81
C LYS A 66 6.29 -24.00 7.21
N PHE A 67 6.48 -24.19 8.52
CA PHE A 67 7.75 -24.63 9.08
C PHE A 67 7.78 -26.15 9.22
N ARG A 68 8.97 -26.74 9.05
CA ARG A 68 9.24 -28.15 9.32
C ARG A 68 10.59 -28.25 10.01
N ALA A 69 10.61 -28.71 11.25
CA ALA A 69 11.85 -29.00 11.95
C ALA A 69 12.43 -30.36 11.51
N LEU A 70 13.74 -30.53 11.68
CA LEU A 70 14.43 -31.81 11.52
C LEU A 70 13.92 -32.83 12.56
N SER A 71 14.06 -34.12 12.25
CA SER A 71 13.48 -35.23 13.03
C SER A 71 13.91 -35.27 14.50
N ASP A 72 15.11 -34.80 14.80
CA ASP A 72 15.70 -34.71 16.13
C ASP A 72 15.28 -33.46 16.92
N SER A 73 14.64 -32.48 16.25
CA SER A 73 14.35 -31.15 16.81
C SER A 73 12.86 -30.95 17.11
N TRP A 74 12.11 -32.03 17.33
CA TRP A 74 10.64 -31.97 17.46
C TRP A 74 10.16 -31.24 18.72
N SER A 75 10.94 -31.31 19.81
CA SER A 75 10.68 -30.63 21.08
C SER A 75 11.43 -29.30 21.24
N THR A 76 12.13 -28.84 20.20
CA THR A 76 12.85 -27.57 20.23
C THR A 76 11.88 -26.41 20.00
N LEU A 77 11.95 -25.39 20.85
CA LEU A 77 11.23 -24.14 20.68
C LEU A 77 12.02 -23.20 19.75
N PHE A 78 11.35 -22.68 18.74
CA PHE A 78 11.91 -21.71 17.81
C PHE A 78 11.22 -20.36 18.01
N ALA A 79 12.01 -19.30 18.13
CA ALA A 79 11.51 -17.93 17.99
C ALA A 79 11.70 -17.50 16.55
N ILE A 80 10.62 -17.16 15.86
CA ILE A 80 10.63 -16.77 14.46
C ILE A 80 10.26 -15.31 14.38
N ILE A 81 11.09 -14.53 13.69
CA ILE A 81 10.92 -13.10 13.45
C ILE A 81 10.91 -12.89 11.94
N ILE A 82 9.88 -12.24 11.44
CA ILE A 82 9.71 -11.92 10.02
C ILE A 82 9.59 -10.41 9.90
N SER A 83 10.41 -9.79 9.06
CA SER A 83 10.43 -8.34 8.90
C SER A 83 10.37 -7.97 7.42
N LEU A 84 9.55 -6.98 7.09
CA LEU A 84 9.58 -6.30 5.80
C LEU A 84 10.56 -5.12 5.92
N ILE A 85 11.68 -5.21 5.21
CA ILE A 85 12.78 -4.25 5.27
C ILE A 85 12.93 -3.62 3.90
N ASP A 86 13.10 -2.31 3.87
CA ASP A 86 13.41 -1.56 2.64
C ASP A 86 14.85 -1.83 2.15
N ASP A 87 15.07 -1.72 0.85
CA ASP A 87 16.38 -1.93 0.21
C ASP A 87 17.24 -0.64 0.18
N SER A 88 16.82 0.40 0.90
CA SER A 88 17.62 1.61 1.08
C SER A 88 18.80 1.37 2.03
N GLU A 89 19.82 2.24 1.95
CA GLU A 89 21.00 2.21 2.83
C GLU A 89 20.64 2.29 4.32
N GLU A 90 19.49 2.91 4.64
CA GLU A 90 18.97 3.05 6.00
C GLU A 90 18.23 1.80 6.51
N ARG A 91 17.92 0.82 5.62
CA ARG A 91 17.25 -0.46 5.93
C ARG A 91 16.06 -0.32 6.88
N LEU A 92 15.15 0.59 6.55
CA LEU A 92 13.98 0.87 7.38
C LEU A 92 13.07 -0.35 7.48
N ILE A 93 12.65 -0.69 8.71
CA ILE A 93 11.68 -1.76 8.98
C ILE A 93 10.28 -1.19 8.79
N HIS A 94 9.57 -1.67 7.77
CA HIS A 94 8.19 -1.28 7.49
C HIS A 94 7.17 -2.03 8.35
N SER A 95 7.41 -3.31 8.62
CA SER A 95 6.57 -4.15 9.47
C SER A 95 7.37 -5.33 10.02
N TYR A 96 6.92 -5.89 11.14
CA TYR A 96 7.50 -7.10 11.72
C TYR A 96 6.42 -7.96 12.38
N GLU A 97 6.65 -9.27 12.36
CA GLU A 97 5.86 -10.27 13.07
C GLU A 97 6.78 -11.19 13.86
N GLN A 98 6.33 -11.63 15.03
CA GLN A 98 7.08 -12.56 15.87
C GLN A 98 6.17 -13.63 16.46
N PHE A 99 6.65 -14.86 16.47
CA PHE A 99 5.93 -15.96 17.12
C PHE A 99 6.87 -17.08 17.55
N ILE A 100 6.36 -17.91 18.45
CA ILE A 100 7.04 -19.12 18.91
C ILE A 100 6.47 -20.32 18.17
N TYR A 101 7.34 -21.13 17.59
CA TYR A 101 7.01 -22.36 16.89
C TYR A 101 7.57 -23.57 17.63
N LEU A 102 6.72 -24.57 17.87
CA LEU A 102 7.10 -25.84 18.43
C LEU A 102 6.63 -26.97 17.51
N SER A 103 7.56 -27.70 16.89
CA SER A 103 7.23 -28.64 15.81
C SER A 103 6.24 -29.75 16.23
N ILE A 104 6.34 -30.27 17.45
CA ILE A 104 5.41 -31.29 17.96
C ILE A 104 3.96 -30.80 18.03
N ARG A 105 3.73 -29.49 18.16
CA ARG A 105 2.39 -28.89 18.26
C ARG A 105 1.96 -28.22 16.95
N ASP A 106 2.88 -27.52 16.30
CA ASP A 106 2.56 -26.48 15.31
C ASP A 106 2.86 -26.91 13.85
N CYS A 107 3.37 -28.12 13.60
CA CYS A 107 3.79 -28.57 12.25
C CYS A 107 2.68 -28.61 11.17
N LYS A 108 1.40 -28.55 11.57
CA LYS A 108 0.25 -28.50 10.65
C LYS A 108 -0.29 -27.08 10.46
N ILE A 109 0.17 -26.11 11.24
CA ILE A 109 -0.28 -24.73 11.19
C ILE A 109 0.34 -24.06 9.96
N LYS A 110 -0.47 -23.24 9.28
CA LYS A 110 -0.01 -22.30 8.26
C LYS A 110 -0.10 -20.90 8.87
N PHE A 111 1.01 -20.19 8.90
CA PHE A 111 1.04 -18.81 9.37
C PHE A 111 0.69 -17.90 8.20
N ASN A 112 -0.41 -17.16 8.30
CA ASN A 112 -0.80 -16.14 7.34
C ASN A 112 -0.49 -14.78 7.95
N ILE A 113 0.44 -14.07 7.33
CA ILE A 113 1.00 -12.81 7.78
C ILE A 113 0.73 -11.76 6.70
#